data_AF-A0A965YF41-F1
#
_entry.id   AF-A0A965YF41-F1
#
_cell.length_a   1.000
_cell.length_b   1.000
_cell.length_c   1.000
_cell.angle_alpha   90.00
_cell.angle_beta   90.00
_cell.angle_gamma   90.00
#
_symmetry.space_group_name_H-M   'P 1'
#
loop_
_entity.id
_entity.type
_entity.pdbx_description
1 polymer ?
#
loop_
_entity_poly.entity_id
_entity_poly.type
_entity_poly.pdbx_seq_one_letter_code
_entity_poly.pdbx_strand_id
1 'polypeptide(L)' 'GVTEEDMKELLAVDVEGWLKEVADIRANHYPKFGDKLPKELATFLDQLEANLKAAL' A
#
# COMPACT_ATOMS: atom_id res chain seq x y z
N GLY A 1 24.21 18.32 -3.09
CA GLY A 1 23.26 17.81 -2.08
C GLY A 1 21.86 17.97 -2.63
N VAL A 2 20.89 17.24 -2.10
CA VAL A 2 19.46 17.40 -2.45
C VAL A 2 18.88 18.57 -1.64
N THR A 3 17.89 19.30 -2.16
CA THR A 3 17.26 20.40 -1.41
C THR A 3 16.29 19.86 -0.35
N GLU A 4 15.89 20.70 0.61
CA GLU A 4 14.85 20.32 1.58
C GLU A 4 13.50 20.06 0.91
N GLU A 5 13.20 20.75 -0.18
CA GLU A 5 11.96 20.59 -0.94
C GLU A 5 11.93 19.23 -1.63
N ASP A 6 12.99 18.90 -2.37
CA ASP A 6 13.15 17.58 -2.99
C ASP A 6 13.06 16.46 -1.93
N MET A 7 13.59 16.70 -0.74
CA MET A 7 13.57 15.71 0.33
C MET A 7 12.19 15.51 0.95
N LYS A 8 11.37 16.56 0.98
CA LYS A 8 9.95 16.44 1.36
C LYS A 8 9.18 15.64 0.30
N GLU A 9 9.44 15.88 -0.98
CA GLU A 9 8.78 15.15 -2.07
C GLU A 9 9.15 13.66 -2.08
N LEU A 10 10.45 13.34 -2.00
CA LEU A 10 10.94 11.95 -2.02
C LEU A 10 10.42 11.10 -0.84
N LEU A 11 10.14 11.74 0.29
CA LEU A 11 9.65 11.09 1.50
C LEU A 11 8.12 11.20 1.67
N ALA A 12 7.43 11.88 0.74
CA ALA A 12 5.98 11.98 0.78
C ALA A 12 5.33 10.63 0.50
N VAL A 13 4.25 10.34 1.22
CA VAL A 13 3.42 9.16 0.97
C VAL A 13 2.21 9.60 0.15
N ASP A 14 2.12 9.16 -1.10
CA ASP A 14 0.90 9.30 -1.92
C ASP A 14 -0.18 8.32 -1.43
N VAL A 15 -0.91 8.73 -0.40
CA VAL A 15 -1.92 7.90 0.26
C VAL A 15 -3.00 7.42 -0.73
N GLU A 16 -3.44 8.28 -1.64
CA GLU A 16 -4.45 7.93 -2.63
C GLU A 16 -3.92 6.91 -3.65
N GLY A 17 -2.69 7.08 -4.12
CA GLY A 17 -2.01 6.12 -4.98
C GLY A 17 -1.90 4.75 -4.32
N TRP A 18 -1.43 4.70 -3.07
CA TRP A 18 -1.31 3.45 -2.33
C TRP A 18 -2.65 2.76 -2.06
N LEU A 19 -3.73 3.50 -1.82
CA LEU A 19 -5.07 2.90 -1.68
C LEU A 19 -5.57 2.26 -2.98
N LYS A 20 -5.23 2.83 -4.14
CA LYS A 20 -5.53 2.22 -5.45
C LYS A 20 -4.74 0.92 -5.63
N GLU A 21 -3.46 0.91 -5.26
CA GLU A 21 -2.63 -0.29 -5.31
C GLU A 21 -3.14 -1.39 -4.37
N VAL A 22 -3.58 -1.06 -3.16
CA VAL A 22 -4.21 -2.04 -2.24
C VAL A 22 -5.42 -2.70 -2.91
N ALA A 23 -6.28 -1.92 -3.57
CA ALA A 23 -7.44 -2.45 -4.28
C ALA A 23 -7.02 -3.37 -5.45
N ASP A 24 -6.02 -2.98 -6.23
CA ASP A 24 -5.49 -3.81 -7.32
C ASP A 24 -4.87 -5.12 -6.81
N ILE A 25 -4.11 -5.07 -5.72
CA ILE A 25 -3.52 -6.27 -5.10
C ILE A 25 -4.62 -7.27 -4.75
N ARG A 26 -5.72 -6.82 -4.14
CA ARG A 26 -6.85 -7.69 -3.78
C ARG A 26 -7.57 -8.25 -5.00
N ALA A 27 -7.80 -7.42 -6.02
CA ALA A 27 -8.61 -7.80 -7.19
C ALA A 27 -7.83 -8.64 -8.21
N ASN A 28 -6.54 -8.35 -8.39
CA ASN A 28 -5.78 -8.80 -9.56
C ASN A 28 -4.48 -9.53 -9.21
N HIS A 29 -3.85 -9.26 -8.06
CA HIS A 29 -2.58 -9.92 -7.70
C HIS A 29 -2.79 -11.16 -6.81
N TYR A 30 -3.38 -11.01 -5.64
CA TYR A 30 -3.59 -12.08 -4.65
C TYR A 30 -4.39 -13.27 -5.17
N PRO A 31 -5.44 -13.10 -6.00
CA PRO A 31 -6.19 -14.23 -6.56
C PRO A 31 -5.33 -15.19 -7.39
N LYS A 32 -4.20 -14.74 -7.96
CA LYS A 32 -3.27 -15.60 -8.71
C LYS A 32 -2.65 -16.71 -7.87
N PHE A 33 -2.59 -16.54 -6.55
CA PHE A 33 -2.01 -17.50 -5.62
C PHE A 33 -3.05 -18.47 -5.05
N GLY A 34 -4.35 -18.15 -5.13
CA GLY A 34 -5.44 -18.97 -4.59
C GLY A 34 -5.16 -19.44 -3.17
N ASP A 35 -5.31 -20.74 -2.93
CA ASP A 35 -5.13 -21.37 -1.62
C ASP A 35 -3.68 -21.34 -1.10
N LYS A 36 -2.70 -21.00 -1.94
CA LYS A 36 -1.29 -20.92 -1.54
C LYS A 36 -0.91 -19.56 -0.96
N LEU A 37 -1.81 -18.58 -0.98
CA LEU A 37 -1.56 -17.28 -0.37
C LEU A 37 -1.53 -17.43 1.16
N PRO A 38 -0.40 -17.11 1.83
CA PRO A 38 -0.37 -17.09 3.28
C PRO A 38 -1.39 -16.08 3.82
N LYS A 39 -2.18 -16.48 4.82
CA LYS A 39 -3.24 -15.65 5.40
C LYS A 39 -2.70 -14.34 5.97
N GLU A 40 -1.47 -14.38 6.47
CA GLU A 40 -0.76 -13.25 7.05
C GLU A 40 -0.58 -12.11 6.03
N LEU A 41 -0.44 -12.42 4.74
CA LEU A 41 -0.31 -11.38 3.71
C LEU A 41 -1.62 -10.59 3.54
N ALA A 42 -2.77 -11.25 3.62
CA ALA A 42 -4.06 -10.56 3.63
C ALA A 42 -4.20 -9.67 4.88
N THR A 43 -3.81 -10.18 6.05
CA THR A 43 -3.80 -9.39 7.30
C THR A 43 -2.89 -8.16 7.21
N PHE A 44 -1.70 -8.29 6.63
CA PHE A 44 -0.79 -7.15 6.46
C PHE A 44 -1.33 -6.12 5.47
N LEU A 45 -2.00 -6.58 4.41
CA LEU A 45 -2.66 -5.69 3.45
C LEU A 45 -3.82 -4.93 4.10
N ASP A 46 -4.62 -5.60 4.94
CA ASP A 46 -5.69 -4.96 5.74
C ASP A 46 -5.11 -3.88 6.68
N GLN A 47 -3.99 -4.18 7.35
CA GLN A 47 -3.33 -3.22 8.25
C GLN A 47 -2.75 -2.03 7.49
N LEU A 48 -2.14 -2.25 6.32
CA LEU A 48 -1.66 -1.19 5.45
C LEU A 48 -2.82 -0.27 5.04
N GLU A 49 -3.92 -0.86 4.57
CA GLU A 49 -5.11 -0.11 4.17
C GLU A 49 -5.69 0.74 5.30
N ALA A 50 -5.75 0.18 6.52
CA ALA A 50 -6.21 0.90 7.70
C ALA A 50 -5.29 2.09 8.06
N ASN A 51 -3.97 1.90 8.01
CA ASN A 51 -3.00 2.96 8.29
C ASN A 51 -3.08 4.09 7.26
N LEU A 52 -3.24 3.74 5.97
CA LEU A 52 -3.41 4.71 4.89
C LEU A 52 -4.69 5.52 5.07
N LYS A 53 -5.83 4.86 5.38
CA LYS A 53 -7.10 5.56 5.64
C LYS A 53 -7.05 6.46 6.88
N ALA A 54 -6.28 6.09 7.89
CA ALA A 54 -6.08 6.91 9.09
C ALA A 54 -5.12 8.10 8.87
N ALA A 55 -4.35 8.09 7.78
CA ALA A 55 -3.45 9.18 7.39
C ALA A 55 -4.10 10.24 6.48
N LEU A 56 -5.36 10.02 6.05
CA LEU A 56 -6.22 11.01 5.39
C LEU A 56 -6.92 11.89 6.44
#